data_AF-A0A958C0X4-F1
#
_entry.id   AF-A0A958C0X4-F1
#
_cell.length_a   1.000
_cell.length_b   1.000
_cell.length_c   1.000
_cell.angle_alpha   90.00
_cell.angle_beta   90.00
_cell.angle_gamma   90.00
#
_symmetry.space_group_name_H-M   'P 1'
#
loop_
_entity.id
_entity.type
_entity.pdbx_description
1 polymer ?
#
loop_
_entity_poly.entity_id
_entity_poly.type
_entity_poly.pdbx_seq_one_letter_code
_entity_poly.pdbx_strand_id
1 'polypeptide(L)'
;MVYQIRIKGHLGHDWTDWFGGLSITLECDGNTLLTGPVIDQSALHGLLKRVRDLGMPLLSVCPVDPKPPTTPGTGQAEASAIES
;
A
#
# COMPACT_ATOMS: atom_id res chain seq x y z
N MET A 1 7.72 -5.20 -3.82
CA MET A 1 7.20 -4.66 -2.54
C MET A 1 5.98 -3.82 -2.84
N VAL A 2 5.03 -3.73 -1.91
CA VAL A 2 3.85 -2.85 -2.08
C VAL A 2 4.20 -1.47 -1.53
N TYR A 3 3.77 -0.42 -2.22
CA TYR A 3 3.94 0.96 -1.75
C TYR A 3 2.60 1.66 -1.64
N GLN A 4 2.54 2.57 -0.68
CA GLN A 4 1.48 3.56 -0.50
C GLN A 4 2.05 4.94 -0.79
N ILE A 5 1.42 5.65 -1.72
CA ILE A 5 1.81 6.99 -2.15
C ILE A 5 0.60 7.88 -1.92
N ARG A 6 0.72 8.87 -1.03
CA ARG A 6 -0.31 9.89 -0.81
C ARG A 6 0.02 11.15 -1.59
N ILE A 7 -0.98 11.69 -2.26
CA ILE A 7 -0.88 12.94 -3.03
C ILE A 7 -2.04 13.84 -2.70
N LYS A 8 -1.79 15.15 -2.74
CA LYS A 8 -2.79 16.16 -2.44
C LYS A 8 -3.72 16.37 -3.63
N GLY A 9 -5.02 16.33 -3.39
CA GLY A 9 -6.05 16.44 -4.43
C GLY A 9 -6.69 15.09 -4.76
N HIS A 10 -7.71 15.14 -5.60
CA HIS A 10 -8.52 14.00 -6.02
C HIS A 10 -8.16 13.55 -7.43
N LEU A 11 -7.65 12.33 -7.57
CA LEU A 11 -7.64 11.64 -8.86
C LEU A 11 -8.91 10.80 -8.98
N GLY A 12 -9.63 11.04 -10.08
CA GLY A 12 -10.74 10.20 -10.47
C GLY A 12 -10.29 8.82 -10.96
N HIS A 13 -11.28 7.98 -11.26
CA HIS A 13 -11.11 6.61 -11.73
C HIS A 13 -10.38 6.51 -13.08
N ASP A 14 -10.39 7.57 -13.89
CA ASP A 14 -9.76 7.59 -15.22
C ASP A 14 -8.23 7.45 -15.16
N TRP A 15 -7.62 7.69 -14.00
CA TRP A 15 -6.17 7.65 -13.84
C TRP A 15 -5.65 6.25 -13.48
N THR A 16 -6.51 5.29 -13.15
CA THR A 16 -6.12 3.93 -12.72
C THR A 16 -5.31 3.20 -13.80
N ASP A 17 -5.67 3.39 -15.07
CA ASP A 17 -4.94 2.84 -16.21
C ASP A 17 -3.57 3.54 -16.38
N TRP A 18 -3.54 4.86 -16.16
CA TRP A 18 -2.33 5.66 -16.22
C TRP A 18 -1.35 5.38 -15.07
N PHE A 19 -1.80 4.78 -13.97
CA PHE A 19 -0.92 4.36 -12.88
C PHE A 19 -0.57 2.86 -12.94
N GLY A 20 -0.89 2.17 -14.04
CA GLY A 20 -0.36 0.84 -14.33
C GLY A 20 -0.90 -0.24 -13.39
N GLY A 21 -2.17 -0.15 -12.99
CA GLY A 21 -2.81 -1.14 -12.12
C GLY A 21 -2.62 -0.91 -10.62
N LEU A 22 -2.17 0.29 -10.22
CA LEU A 22 -2.26 0.72 -8.83
C LEU A 22 -3.72 1.01 -8.46
N SER A 23 -4.09 0.64 -7.24
CA SER A 23 -5.40 0.99 -6.69
C SER A 23 -5.40 2.45 -6.27
N ILE A 24 -6.37 3.22 -6.78
CA ILE A 24 -6.56 4.63 -6.45
C ILE A 24 -7.72 4.74 -5.46
N THR A 25 -7.43 5.22 -4.26
CA THR A 25 -8.43 5.45 -3.22
C THR A 25 -8.50 6.94 -2.91
N LEU A 26 -9.70 7.51 -2.96
CA LEU A 26 -9.97 8.88 -2.50
C LEU A 26 -10.16 8.87 -0.98
N GLU A 27 -9.32 9.58 -0.24
CA GLU A 27 -9.45 9.74 1.20
C GLU A 27 -10.41 10.89 1.53
N CYS A 28 -11.13 10.79 2.66
CA CYS A 28 -12.10 11.79 3.11
C CYS A 28 -11.48 13.19 3.31
N ASP A 29 -10.17 13.27 3.50
CA ASP A 29 -9.42 14.52 3.72
C ASP A 29 -9.17 15.33 2.45
N GLY A 30 -9.68 14.90 1.29
CA GLY A 30 -9.44 15.60 0.03
C GLY A 30 -8.22 15.09 -0.75
N ASN A 31 -7.64 13.96 -0.34
CA ASN A 31 -6.38 13.43 -0.84
C ASN A 31 -6.58 12.13 -1.61
N THR A 32 -5.58 11.74 -2.38
CA THR A 32 -5.57 10.47 -3.09
C THR A 32 -4.47 9.57 -2.55
N LEU A 33 -4.84 8.33 -2.25
CA LEU A 33 -3.94 7.26 -1.85
C LEU A 33 -3.80 6.27 -3.01
N LEU A 34 -2.60 6.17 -3.56
CA LEU A 34 -2.23 5.17 -4.54
C LEU A 34 -1.58 3.99 -3.81
N THR A 35 -2.11 2.79 -3.97
CA THR A 35 -1.56 1.57 -3.36
C THR A 35 -1.34 0.49 -4.40
N GLY A 36 -0.16 -0.13 -4.40
CA GLY A 36 0.03 -1.34 -5.17
C GLY A 36 1.48 -1.81 -5.29
N PRO A 37 1.68 -2.92 -6.01
CA PRO A 37 2.99 -3.54 -6.15
C PRO A 37 3.89 -2.68 -7.04
N VAL A 38 5.10 -2.42 -6.57
CA VAL A 38 6.14 -1.77 -7.36
C VAL A 38 7.26 -2.78 -7.63
N ILE A 39 7.58 -2.93 -8.91
CA ILE A 39 8.52 -3.93 -9.44
C ILE A 39 9.95 -3.56 -9.09
N ASP A 40 10.32 -2.28 -9.26
CA ASP A 40 11.66 -1.75 -9.00
C ASP A 40 11.64 -0.25 -8.67
N GLN A 41 12.80 0.30 -8.27
CA GLN A 41 12.91 1.72 -7.92
C GLN A 41 12.70 2.66 -9.11
N SER A 42 13.00 2.24 -10.35
CA SER A 42 12.71 3.03 -11.55
C SER A 42 11.20 3.16 -11.77
N ALA A 43 10.45 2.08 -11.53
CA ALA A 43 8.99 2.11 -11.55
C ALA A 43 8.44 3.07 -10.48
N LEU A 44 8.98 3.04 -9.25
CA LEU A 44 8.61 3.99 -8.20
C LEU A 44 8.86 5.44 -8.63
N HIS A 45 10.05 5.73 -9.13
CA HIS A 45 10.41 7.08 -9.60
C HIS A 45 9.56 7.52 -10.79
N GLY A 46 9.18 6.59 -11.66
CA GLY A 46 8.23 6.84 -12.76
C GLY A 46 6.86 7.30 -12.25
N LEU A 47 6.34 6.66 -11.19
CA LEU A 47 5.08 7.05 -10.55
C LEU A 47 5.18 8.45 -9.94
N LEU A 48 6.26 8.76 -9.22
CA LEU A 48 6.48 10.07 -8.63
C LEU A 48 6.65 11.17 -9.69
N LYS A 49 7.24 10.84 -10.84
CA LYS A 49 7.32 11.76 -11.98
C LYS A 49 5.92 12.07 -12.52
N ARG A 50 5.04 11.08 -12.69
CA ARG A 50 3.64 11.32 -13.12
C ARG A 50 2.89 12.25 -12.16
N VAL A 51 3.07 12.06 -10.85
CA VAL A 51 2.51 12.96 -9.83
C VAL A 51 3.02 14.40 -10.01
N ARG A 52 4.31 14.58 -10.28
CA ARG A 52 4.89 15.90 -10.58
C ARG A 52 4.32 16.50 -11.87
N ASP A 53 4.18 15.70 -12.91
CA ASP A 53 3.66 16.14 -14.22
C ASP A 53 2.20 16.59 -14.12
N LEU A 54 1.44 16.03 -13.17
CA LEU A 54 0.09 16.47 -12.81
C LEU A 54 0.04 17.78 -12.02
N GLY A 55 1.18 18.30 -11.59
CA GLY A 55 1.26 19.47 -10.71
C GLY A 55 0.72 19.21 -9.29
N MET A 56 0.54 17.94 -8.91
CA MET A 56 0.00 17.59 -7.59
C MET A 56 1.11 17.43 -6.55
N PRO A 57 0.96 18.05 -5.36
CA PRO A 57 1.91 17.87 -4.27
C PRO A 57 1.93 16.43 -3.78
N LEU A 58 3.13 15.83 -3.75
CA LEU A 58 3.37 14.57 -3.08
C LEU A 58 3.35 14.78 -1.56
N LEU A 59 2.54 14.01 -0.85
CA LEU A 59 2.40 14.09 0.61
C LEU A 59 3.27 13.06 1.33
N SER A 60 3.20 11.79 0.92
CA SER A 60 3.99 10.73 1.54
C SER A 60 4.24 9.54 0.61
N VAL A 61 5.33 8.81 0.84
CA VAL A 61 5.65 7.54 0.19
C VAL A 61 6.11 6.55 1.26
N CYS A 62 5.39 5.46 1.43
CA CYS A 62 5.68 4.45 2.44
C CYS A 62 5.66 3.04 1.82
N PRO A 63 6.68 2.21 2.06
CA PRO A 63 6.56 0.79 1.77
C PRO A 63 5.53 0.17 2.71
N VAL A 64 4.71 -0.73 2.17
CA VAL A 64 3.77 -1.54 2.94
C VAL A 64 4.37 -2.94 2.99
N ASP A 65 4.84 -3.33 4.16
CA ASP A 65 5.20 -4.72 4.39
C ASP A 65 3.92 -5.56 4.32
N PRO A 66 3.90 -6.63 3.50
CA PRO A 66 2.85 -7.62 3.61
C PRO A 66 3.02 -8.25 4.98
N LYS A 67 2.22 -7.82 5.96
CA LYS A 67 2.13 -8.43 7.29
C LYS A 67 2.04 -9.94 7.05
N PRO A 68 3.04 -10.74 7.47
CA PRO A 68 2.89 -12.19 7.39
C PRO A 68 1.64 -12.55 8.19
N PRO A 69 0.80 -13.48 7.72
CA PRO A 69 -0.33 -13.94 8.49
C PRO A 69 0.23 -14.38 9.84
N THR A 70 -0.09 -13.60 10.87
CA THR A 70 0.31 -13.92 12.22
C THR A 70 -0.55 -15.13 12.56
N THR A 71 -0.02 -16.34 12.38
CA THR A 71 -0.64 -17.54 12.91
C THR A 71 -0.71 -17.34 14.42
N PRO A 72 -1.91 -17.28 15.03
CA PRO A 72 -2.03 -17.37 16.47
C PRO A 72 -1.81 -18.85 16.80
N GLY A 73 -0.55 -19.28 16.83
CA GLY A 73 -0.12 -20.61 17.20
C GLY A 73 0.00 -20.70 18.71
N THR A 74 -1.13 -21.01 19.34
CA THR A 74 -1.33 -21.52 20.70
C THR A 74 -0.05 -22.06 21.37
N GLY A 75 0.47 -21.29 22.32
CA GLY A 75 1.45 -21.73 23.31
C GLY A 75 0.90 -21.48 24.71
N GLN A 76 -0.15 -22.21 25.11
CA GLN A 76 -0.50 -22.35 26.53
C GLN A 76 -1.34 -23.61 26.77
N ALA A 77 -0.68 -24.64 27.31
CA ALA A 77 -1.17 -25.61 28.30
C ALA A 77 -0.44 -26.96 28.11
N GLU A 78 0.78 -27.03 28.64
CA GLU A 78 1.19 -28.26 29.33
C GLU A 78 0.17 -28.51 30.45
N ALA A 79 -0.68 -29.51 30.28
CA ALA A 79 -1.35 -30.18 31.39
C ALA A 79 -1.32 -31.66 31.10
N SER A 80 -0.31 -32.28 31.68
CA SER A 80 -0.19 -33.71 31.93
C SER A 80 -1.50 -34.29 32.45
N ALA A 81 -2.04 -35.28 31.74
CA ALA A 81 -2.86 -36.34 32.33
C ALA A 81 -2.69 -37.59 31.44
N ILE A 82 -1.65 -38.35 31.79
CA ILE A 82 -1.49 -39.74 31.41
C ILE A 82 -2.67 -40.56 31.97
N GLU A 83 -3.33 -41.29 31.10
CA GLU A 83 -4.31 -42.30 31.46
C GLU A 83 -3.54 -43.59 31.81
N SER A 84 -3.52 -44.00 33.07
CA SER A 84 -3.29 -45.38 33.57
C SER A 84 -3.57 -45.47 35.07
#